data_AF-A0A916DP74-F1
#
_entry.id   AF-A0A916DP74-F1
#
_cell.length_a   1.000
_cell.length_b   1.000
_cell.length_c   1.000
_cell.angle_alpha   90.00
_cell.angle_beta   90.00
_cell.angle_gamma   90.00
#
_symmetry.space_group_name_H-M   'P 1'
#
loop_
_entity.id
_entity.type
_entity.pdbx_description
1 polymer ?
#
loop_
_entity_poly.entity_id
_entity_poly.type
_entity_poly.pdbx_seq_one_letter_code
_entity_poly.pdbx_strand_id
1 'polypeptide(L)'
;MAWLLAAGGVHAAEPAGAAGPAETGAVANAPAVAGRAEGGFELVRALGPAERVAVGKVRSPQRLDLSGYAADLEVERVLAGVGKPGETLRFGWEELARSRPARFSEGDRILVALATLPAGSLWRQRFPQGGLVVAAEGAGFLRDPDPATLDRLTAFLAVEPRERRERRGVEQLAGLVEASDPKLATGALRELAGVPGLDGRLDETATASLGRALEPGRRPIELQREILALVASRELRPLLPAARQHAAPGDPLEAPSLEAVAALSGGLPDASVRSLLGREEAAVRAAAARGARGETLDAVAPLVVKDPAAEVRLAAVRALVAAKGEQAFEPAAAALFDPDAMVRGGAATALAGLGASVVPRLEALLAGRSMPQAGSVLGALVLSGDAGRAVVVRIAKEHEDPAVRAAAALALGRPPSDH
;
A
#
# COMPACT_ATOMS: atom_id res chain seq x y z
N MET A 1 -48.38 -27.08 21.99
CA MET A 1 -49.15 -28.33 21.79
C MET A 1 -48.18 -29.35 21.20
N ALA A 2 -47.33 -30.00 22.01
CA ALA A 2 -47.63 -31.18 22.82
C ALA A 2 -47.90 -32.42 21.97
N TRP A 3 -46.88 -33.30 21.81
CA TRP A 3 -47.02 -34.76 21.78
C TRP A 3 -45.75 -35.40 22.38
N LEU A 4 -45.97 -36.12 23.48
CA LEU A 4 -45.10 -37.06 24.21
C LEU A 4 -44.95 -38.37 23.40
N LEU A 5 -43.77 -39.02 23.31
CA LEU A 5 -43.14 -40.00 24.23
C LEU A 5 -43.89 -41.34 24.47
N ALA A 6 -43.19 -42.45 24.19
CA ALA A 6 -43.25 -43.77 24.83
C ALA A 6 -41.78 -44.26 24.92
N ALA A 7 -41.11 -44.38 26.08
CA ALA A 7 -41.21 -45.40 27.15
C ALA A 7 -40.86 -46.81 26.64
N GLY A 8 -39.92 -47.61 27.18
CA GLY A 8 -39.05 -47.58 28.37
C GLY A 8 -38.00 -48.72 28.22
N GLY A 9 -36.79 -48.63 28.79
CA GLY A 9 -36.41 -49.16 30.12
C GLY A 9 -35.66 -50.51 29.99
N VAL A 10 -34.75 -51.00 30.84
CA VAL A 10 -34.00 -50.53 32.03
C VAL A 10 -32.92 -51.62 32.31
N HIS A 11 -31.70 -51.28 32.73
CA HIS A 11 -30.82 -51.96 33.74
C HIS A 11 -29.39 -51.40 33.60
N ALA A 12 -28.92 -50.41 34.36
CA ALA A 12 -28.66 -50.31 35.81
C ALA A 12 -27.44 -51.12 36.31
N ALA A 13 -26.31 -50.43 36.51
CA ALA A 13 -25.37 -50.64 37.62
C ALA A 13 -24.41 -49.45 37.74
N GLU A 14 -24.67 -48.59 38.73
CA GLU A 14 -23.77 -47.64 39.41
C GLU A 14 -23.75 -48.09 40.90
N PRO A 15 -22.87 -47.63 41.83
CA PRO A 15 -22.44 -46.23 42.03
C PRO A 15 -20.95 -46.14 42.48
N ALA A 16 -20.33 -45.06 42.96
CA ALA A 16 -20.76 -43.79 43.52
C ALA A 16 -19.59 -42.77 43.45
N GLY A 17 -19.91 -41.48 43.36
CA GLY A 17 -18.97 -40.39 43.52
C GLY A 17 -19.61 -39.03 43.21
N ALA A 18 -20.50 -38.59 44.09
CA ALA A 18 -21.28 -37.36 43.97
C ALA A 18 -20.47 -36.08 44.25
N ALA A 19 -20.68 -35.02 43.45
CA ALA A 19 -21.33 -33.77 43.89
C ALA A 19 -21.03 -32.57 42.95
N GLY A 20 -22.08 -32.05 42.29
CA GLY A 20 -22.37 -30.60 42.16
C GLY A 20 -21.63 -29.73 41.13
N PRO A 21 -22.33 -29.07 40.19
CA PRO A 21 -21.74 -28.19 39.17
C PRO A 21 -21.68 -26.72 39.62
N ALA A 22 -20.59 -26.02 39.28
CA ALA A 22 -20.48 -24.57 39.41
C ALA A 22 -20.08 -23.95 38.06
N GLU A 23 -21.03 -23.20 37.52
CA GLU A 23 -20.87 -21.89 36.88
C GLU A 23 -19.84 -21.70 35.76
N THR A 24 -20.43 -21.42 34.60
CA THR A 24 -19.91 -20.61 33.49
C THR A 24 -18.99 -19.46 33.94
N GLY A 25 -17.69 -19.65 33.79
CA GLY A 25 -16.68 -18.59 33.86
C GLY A 25 -16.11 -18.34 32.46
N ALA A 26 -16.45 -17.18 31.90
CA ALA A 26 -15.95 -16.69 30.63
C ALA A 26 -14.43 -16.84 30.51
N VAL A 27 -13.98 -17.51 29.44
CA VAL A 27 -12.59 -17.41 28.99
C VAL A 27 -12.40 -15.99 28.49
N ALA A 28 -11.97 -15.11 29.40
CA ALA A 28 -11.54 -13.77 29.05
C ALA A 28 -10.36 -13.90 28.08
N ASN A 29 -10.61 -13.57 26.81
CA ASN A 29 -9.57 -13.20 25.87
C ASN A 29 -8.70 -12.12 26.52
N ALA A 30 -7.50 -12.50 26.97
CA ALA A 30 -6.46 -11.55 27.28
C ALA A 30 -6.16 -10.78 25.97
N PRO A 31 -6.17 -9.44 25.98
CA PRO A 31 -5.77 -8.69 24.79
C PRO A 31 -4.30 -9.00 24.54
N ALA A 32 -3.97 -9.40 23.31
CA ALA A 32 -2.60 -9.41 22.84
C ALA A 32 -1.98 -8.05 23.17
N VAL A 33 -0.93 -8.03 23.99
CA VAL A 33 -0.18 -6.82 24.30
C VAL A 33 0.32 -6.28 22.97
N ALA A 34 -0.28 -5.20 22.48
CA ALA A 34 0.15 -4.55 21.26
C ALA A 34 1.64 -4.22 21.40
N GLY A 35 2.48 -4.86 20.60
CA GLY A 35 3.93 -4.63 20.60
C GLY A 35 4.25 -3.15 20.37
N ARG A 36 5.35 -2.66 20.95
CA ARG A 36 5.80 -1.27 20.74
C ARG A 36 6.16 -1.05 19.27
N ALA A 37 6.02 0.18 18.80
CA ALA A 37 6.46 0.54 17.46
C ALA A 37 7.98 0.34 17.31
N GLU A 38 8.39 -0.43 16.31
CA GLU A 38 9.80 -0.65 15.98
C GLU A 38 10.39 0.48 15.12
N GLY A 39 9.57 1.30 14.48
CA GLY A 39 10.05 2.38 13.60
C GLY A 39 10.63 1.86 12.29
N GLY A 40 11.45 2.67 11.61
CA GLY A 40 12.21 2.34 10.40
C GLY A 40 11.56 2.87 9.12
N PHE A 41 10.24 2.75 9.02
CA PHE A 41 9.50 3.09 7.81
C PHE A 41 9.70 4.56 7.36
N GLU A 42 9.53 5.50 8.29
CA GLU A 42 9.66 6.95 8.03
C GLU A 42 11.09 7.47 8.20
N LEU A 43 12.01 6.61 8.65
CA LEU A 43 13.34 7.04 9.05
C LEU A 43 14.13 7.58 7.88
N VAL A 44 14.14 6.91 6.72
CA VAL A 44 14.93 7.34 5.55
C VAL A 44 14.52 8.74 5.09
N ARG A 45 13.20 9.00 5.04
CA ARG A 45 12.63 10.33 4.75
C ARG A 45 13.06 11.37 5.79
N ALA A 46 13.06 10.99 7.06
CA ALA A 46 13.44 11.85 8.17
C ALA A 46 14.93 12.26 8.17
N LEU A 47 15.81 11.52 7.47
CA LEU A 47 17.25 11.83 7.38
C LEU A 47 17.57 13.12 6.58
N GLY A 48 16.64 13.60 5.75
CA GLY A 48 16.79 14.84 5.01
C GLY A 48 16.85 16.08 5.91
N PRO A 49 15.78 16.36 6.68
CA PRO A 49 15.70 17.52 7.58
C PRO A 49 16.37 17.31 8.95
N ALA A 50 16.96 16.15 9.22
CA ALA A 50 17.58 15.85 10.51
C ALA A 50 18.83 16.71 10.75
N GLU A 51 18.89 17.36 11.91
CA GLU A 51 20.08 18.04 12.39
C GLU A 51 21.10 17.06 12.96
N ARG A 52 20.62 16.01 13.65
CA ARG A 52 21.44 14.92 14.17
C ARG A 52 20.83 13.57 13.86
N VAL A 53 21.67 12.59 13.54
CA VAL A 53 21.29 11.18 13.42
C VAL A 53 22.24 10.37 14.28
N ALA A 54 21.72 9.67 15.27
CA ALA A 54 22.54 8.94 16.23
C ALA A 54 21.86 7.65 16.68
N VAL A 55 22.68 6.66 17.04
CA VAL A 55 22.24 5.45 17.74
C VAL A 55 22.71 5.50 19.19
N GLY A 56 21.86 5.10 20.12
CA GLY A 56 22.15 5.16 21.54
C GLY A 56 21.08 4.49 22.40
N LYS A 57 21.30 4.52 23.71
CA LYS A 57 20.35 4.01 24.71
C LYS A 57 19.50 5.12 25.28
N VAL A 58 18.20 4.89 25.35
CA VAL A 58 17.26 5.82 25.97
C VAL A 58 17.42 5.76 27.49
N ARG A 59 17.56 6.94 28.09
CA ARG A 59 17.75 7.17 29.52
C ARG A 59 16.74 8.19 30.04
N SER A 60 16.33 8.02 31.28
CA SER A 60 15.48 8.95 32.03
C SER A 60 14.24 9.41 31.23
N PRO A 61 13.41 8.51 30.65
CA PRO A 61 12.21 8.91 29.92
C PRO A 61 11.19 9.55 30.86
N GLN A 62 10.65 10.71 30.46
CA GLN A 62 9.76 11.52 31.27
C GLN A 62 8.59 12.02 30.43
N ARG A 63 7.41 12.05 31.04
CA ARG A 63 6.24 12.70 30.45
C ARG A 63 6.29 14.18 30.81
N LEU A 64 6.24 15.04 29.80
CA LEU A 64 6.25 16.50 29.94
C LEU A 64 4.85 17.05 30.22
N ASP A 65 3.86 16.56 29.48
CA ASP A 65 2.45 16.95 29.61
C ASP A 65 1.50 15.86 29.06
N LEU A 66 0.30 16.23 28.61
CA LEU A 66 -0.71 15.29 28.12
C LEU A 66 -0.24 14.44 26.93
N SER A 67 0.53 14.98 25.99
CA SER A 67 0.96 14.29 24.77
C SER A 67 2.48 14.22 24.60
N GLY A 68 3.23 15.00 25.39
CA GLY A 68 4.66 15.22 25.22
C GLY A 68 5.51 14.36 26.11
N TYR A 69 6.62 13.89 25.53
CA TYR A 69 7.62 13.11 26.23
C TYR A 69 9.01 13.63 25.89
N ALA A 70 9.94 13.46 26.83
CA ALA A 70 11.35 13.69 26.63
C ALA A 70 12.17 12.56 27.24
N ALA A 71 13.35 12.33 26.69
CA ALA A 71 14.33 11.41 27.24
C ALA A 71 15.73 11.89 26.90
N ASP A 72 16.70 11.32 27.59
CA ASP A 72 18.10 11.45 27.26
C ASP A 72 18.51 10.27 26.36
N LEU A 73 19.35 10.52 25.37
CA LEU A 73 19.99 9.51 24.56
C LEU A 73 21.46 9.45 24.96
N GLU A 74 21.86 8.34 25.57
CA GLU A 74 23.27 8.01 25.78
C GLU A 74 23.83 7.53 24.43
N VAL A 75 24.57 8.41 23.74
CA VAL A 75 24.98 8.20 22.34
C VAL A 75 26.07 7.14 22.25
N GLU A 76 25.80 6.07 21.51
CA GLU A 76 26.79 5.04 21.18
C GLU A 76 27.58 5.42 19.92
N ARG A 77 26.89 5.94 18.89
CA ARG A 77 27.50 6.36 17.61
C ARG A 77 26.69 7.48 16.98
N VAL A 78 27.39 8.49 16.46
CA VAL A 78 26.81 9.55 15.64
C VAL A 78 26.97 9.16 14.17
N LEU A 79 25.88 9.17 13.41
CA LEU A 79 25.86 8.86 11.98
C LEU A 79 25.85 10.14 11.13
N ALA A 80 25.26 11.23 11.64
CA ALA A 80 25.29 12.54 11.01
C ALA A 80 25.08 13.66 12.03
N GLY A 81 25.62 14.85 11.73
CA GLY A 81 25.60 16.01 12.61
C GLY A 81 26.85 16.09 13.50
N VAL A 82 27.02 17.23 14.18
CA VAL A 82 28.07 17.41 15.19
C VAL A 82 27.76 16.49 16.37
N GLY A 83 28.76 15.94 17.05
CA GLY A 83 28.56 15.09 18.23
C GLY A 83 29.67 14.06 18.43
N LYS A 84 29.64 13.32 19.53
CA LYS A 84 30.60 12.24 19.81
C LYS A 84 29.99 11.11 20.64
N PRO A 85 30.47 9.87 20.48
CA PRO A 85 30.12 8.77 21.38
C PRO A 85 30.31 9.14 22.85
N GLY A 86 29.41 8.67 23.72
CA GLY A 86 29.35 8.96 25.14
C GLY A 86 28.73 10.31 25.51
N GLU A 87 28.37 11.16 24.53
CA GLU A 87 27.58 12.36 24.83
C GLU A 87 26.13 11.98 25.20
N THR A 88 25.50 12.83 26.00
CA THR A 88 24.07 12.70 26.33
C THR A 88 23.28 13.74 25.56
N LEU A 89 22.35 13.30 24.71
CA LEU A 89 21.49 14.19 23.93
C LEU A 89 20.07 14.15 24.47
N ARG A 90 19.53 15.30 24.88
CA ARG A 90 18.14 15.37 25.30
C ARG A 90 17.24 15.64 24.10
N PHE A 91 16.21 14.82 23.94
CA PHE A 91 15.26 14.90 22.84
C PHE A 91 13.83 14.67 23.32
N GLY A 92 12.86 15.01 22.49
CA GLY A 92 11.45 14.67 22.78
C GLY A 92 10.62 14.26 21.58
N TRP A 93 9.42 13.79 21.86
CA TRP A 93 8.43 13.38 20.85
C TRP A 93 7.01 13.57 21.39
N GLU A 94 6.03 13.37 20.51
CA GLU A 94 4.62 13.30 20.87
C GLU A 94 4.00 11.92 20.67
N GLU A 95 3.04 11.61 21.54
CA GLU A 95 2.13 10.49 21.40
C GLU A 95 0.68 10.99 21.43
N LEU A 96 0.05 11.05 20.24
CA LEU A 96 -1.30 11.59 20.07
C LEU A 96 -2.39 10.62 20.55
N ALA A 97 -2.10 9.32 20.61
CA ALA A 97 -3.04 8.30 21.05
C ALA A 97 -2.89 8.06 22.57
N ARG A 98 -3.90 8.51 23.35
CA ARG A 98 -3.90 8.45 24.83
C ARG A 98 -3.74 7.05 25.43
N SER A 99 -4.07 6.00 24.69
CA SER A 99 -4.00 4.60 25.14
C SER A 99 -2.68 3.92 24.80
N ARG A 100 -1.78 4.56 24.05
CA ARG A 100 -0.51 3.94 23.67
C ARG A 100 0.54 4.12 24.77
N PRO A 101 1.28 3.06 25.15
CA PRO A 101 2.44 3.21 26.01
C PRO A 101 3.46 4.13 25.35
N ALA A 102 4.29 4.81 26.16
CA ALA A 102 5.35 5.66 25.67
C ALA A 102 6.22 4.90 24.65
N ARG A 103 6.48 5.56 23.52
CA ARG A 103 7.20 4.98 22.37
C ARG A 103 8.58 4.44 22.72
N PHE A 104 9.24 5.09 23.66
CA PHE A 104 10.56 4.73 24.17
C PHE A 104 10.51 4.47 25.67
N SER A 105 11.33 3.54 26.13
CA SER A 105 11.50 3.20 27.54
C SER A 105 12.97 3.18 27.93
N GLU A 106 13.23 3.24 29.24
CA GLU A 106 14.57 3.13 29.80
C GLU A 106 15.27 1.89 29.25
N GLY A 107 16.48 2.08 28.73
CA GLY A 107 17.31 1.02 28.16
C GLY A 107 17.01 0.62 26.72
N ASP A 108 15.95 1.16 26.09
CA ASP A 108 15.70 0.93 24.66
C ASP A 108 16.91 1.42 23.85
N ARG A 109 17.49 0.55 23.03
CA ARG A 109 18.50 0.94 22.04
C ARG A 109 17.79 1.40 20.77
N ILE A 110 18.03 2.63 20.33
CA ILE A 110 17.37 3.21 19.17
C ILE A 110 18.37 3.94 18.28
N LEU A 111 18.15 3.86 16.97
CA LEU A 111 18.63 4.84 16.00
C LEU A 111 17.54 5.90 15.85
N VAL A 112 17.90 7.18 15.92
CA VAL A 112 16.95 8.28 15.86
C VAL A 112 17.48 9.42 14.99
N ALA A 113 16.61 9.94 14.13
CA ALA A 113 16.78 11.19 13.41
C ALA A 113 16.13 12.32 14.21
N LEU A 114 16.92 13.31 14.60
CA LEU A 114 16.51 14.44 15.42
C LEU A 114 16.50 15.71 14.58
N ALA A 115 15.40 16.46 14.65
CA ALA A 115 15.24 17.76 14.02
C ALA A 115 15.08 18.84 15.08
N THR A 116 15.46 20.06 14.76
CA THR A 116 15.29 21.22 15.65
C THR A 116 13.96 21.90 15.42
N LEU A 117 13.28 22.23 16.51
CA LEU A 117 12.04 22.99 16.46
C LEU A 117 12.29 24.44 16.00
N PRO A 118 11.47 24.97 15.08
CA PRO A 118 11.54 26.38 14.68
C PRO A 118 11.48 27.33 15.87
N ALA A 119 12.25 28.42 15.83
CA ALA A 119 12.40 29.36 16.95
C ALA A 119 11.07 29.93 17.47
N GLY A 120 10.12 30.20 16.57
CA GLY A 120 8.80 30.74 16.90
C GLY A 120 7.72 29.68 17.18
N SER A 121 8.05 28.39 17.19
CA SER A 121 7.07 27.35 17.46
C SER A 121 6.70 27.32 18.95
N LEU A 122 5.41 27.28 19.26
CA LEU A 122 4.89 27.04 20.62
C LEU A 122 5.50 25.76 21.24
N TRP A 123 5.88 24.81 20.40
CA TRP A 123 6.54 23.58 20.82
C TRP A 123 7.93 23.79 21.37
N ARG A 124 8.67 24.80 20.88
CA ARG A 124 10.04 25.03 21.33
C ARG A 124 10.12 25.40 22.82
N GLN A 125 9.05 25.98 23.35
CA GLN A 125 8.91 26.31 24.78
C GLN A 125 8.64 25.06 25.64
N ARG A 126 8.12 23.99 25.01
CA ARG A 126 7.73 22.74 25.69
C ARG A 126 8.84 21.69 25.71
N PHE A 127 9.65 21.62 24.67
CA PHE A 127 10.68 20.60 24.48
C PHE A 127 12.05 21.01 25.06
N PRO A 128 12.95 20.05 25.36
CA PRO A 128 14.16 20.26 26.18
C PRO A 128 15.16 21.29 25.64
N GLN A 129 16.16 21.64 26.47
CA GLN A 129 17.25 22.53 26.05
C GLN A 129 17.89 22.02 24.75
N GLY A 130 17.97 22.89 23.74
CA GLY A 130 18.39 22.56 22.38
C GLY A 130 17.24 22.37 21.38
N GLY A 131 16.01 22.13 21.84
CA GLY A 131 14.82 22.07 20.99
C GLY A 131 14.78 20.88 20.01
N LEU A 132 15.52 19.81 20.31
CA LEU A 132 15.58 18.60 19.49
C LEU A 132 14.35 17.71 19.71
N VAL A 133 13.73 17.32 18.61
CA VAL A 133 12.61 16.38 18.59
C VAL A 133 12.85 15.28 17.58
N VAL A 134 12.22 14.13 17.79
CA VAL A 134 12.24 13.05 16.80
C VAL A 134 11.59 13.56 15.51
N ALA A 135 12.34 13.49 14.41
CA ALA A 135 11.94 13.99 13.11
C ALA A 135 10.75 13.20 12.51
N ALA A 136 10.19 13.71 11.40
CA ALA A 136 9.01 13.15 10.73
C ALA A 136 7.84 12.90 11.71
N GLU A 137 7.45 13.94 12.46
CA GLU A 137 6.32 13.88 13.42
C GLU A 137 6.49 12.76 14.45
N GLY A 138 7.74 12.51 14.85
CA GLY A 138 8.12 11.48 15.80
C GLY A 138 8.40 10.10 15.20
N ALA A 139 8.21 9.90 13.90
CA ALA A 139 8.37 8.60 13.26
C ALA A 139 9.81 8.30 12.79
N GLY A 140 10.72 9.28 12.85
CA GLY A 140 12.12 9.16 12.44
C GLY A 140 13.01 8.39 13.42
N PHE A 141 12.69 7.11 13.70
CA PHE A 141 13.53 6.24 14.53
C PHE A 141 13.49 4.79 14.04
N LEU A 142 14.43 3.96 14.48
CA LEU A 142 14.43 2.50 14.33
C LEU A 142 14.91 1.89 15.66
N ARG A 143 14.17 0.92 16.18
CA ARG A 143 14.47 0.19 17.42
C ARG A 143 15.47 -0.93 17.12
N ASP A 144 16.45 -1.07 18.01
CA ASP A 144 17.52 -2.07 17.97
C ASP A 144 18.13 -2.31 16.57
N PRO A 145 18.70 -1.27 15.95
CA PRO A 145 19.28 -1.37 14.62
C PRO A 145 20.48 -2.33 14.62
N ASP A 146 20.51 -3.27 13.67
CA ASP A 146 21.66 -4.13 13.47
C ASP A 146 22.86 -3.35 12.89
N PRO A 147 24.10 -3.86 13.05
CA PRO A 147 25.31 -3.17 12.57
C PRO A 147 25.33 -2.93 11.05
N ALA A 148 24.82 -3.85 10.23
CA ALA A 148 24.82 -3.69 8.77
C ALA A 148 23.88 -2.55 8.35
N THR A 149 22.73 -2.41 9.00
CA THR A 149 21.83 -1.26 8.82
C THR A 149 22.54 0.06 9.15
N LEU A 150 23.29 0.12 10.26
CA LEU A 150 24.01 1.34 10.65
C LEU A 150 25.10 1.73 9.65
N ASP A 151 25.82 0.75 9.10
CA ASP A 151 26.89 1.00 8.14
C ASP A 151 26.33 1.45 6.78
N ARG A 152 25.26 0.83 6.30
CA ARG A 152 24.55 1.25 5.08
C ARG A 152 24.01 2.67 5.20
N LEU A 153 23.42 3.01 6.35
CA LEU A 153 22.94 4.36 6.60
C LEU A 153 24.06 5.39 6.68
N THR A 154 25.19 5.02 7.28
CA THR A 154 26.37 5.90 7.30
C THR A 154 26.82 6.22 5.88
N ALA A 155 26.88 5.21 5.01
CA ALA A 155 27.23 5.40 3.60
C ALA A 155 26.22 6.28 2.84
N PHE A 156 24.91 6.10 3.09
CA PHE A 156 23.88 6.98 2.54
C PHE A 156 23.97 8.42 3.04
N LEU A 157 24.20 8.62 4.34
CA LEU A 157 24.29 9.95 4.96
C LEU A 157 25.54 10.72 4.51
N ALA A 158 26.61 10.02 4.12
CA ALA A 158 27.79 10.61 3.51
C ALA A 158 27.56 11.18 2.09
N VAL A 159 26.41 10.88 1.47
CA VAL A 159 25.99 11.52 0.22
C VAL A 159 25.32 12.86 0.54
N GLU A 160 25.81 13.92 -0.12
CA GLU A 160 25.28 15.28 0.03
C GLU A 160 23.76 15.32 -0.24
N PRO A 161 22.95 16.06 0.53
CA PRO A 161 21.50 16.05 0.42
C PRO A 161 20.96 16.29 -1.00
N ARG A 162 21.60 17.18 -1.77
CA ARG A 162 21.26 17.48 -3.16
C ARG A 162 21.55 16.33 -4.14
N GLU A 163 22.47 15.43 -3.79
CA GLU A 163 22.89 14.29 -4.60
C GLU A 163 22.18 12.99 -4.21
N ARG A 164 21.44 12.97 -3.09
CA ARG A 164 20.73 11.77 -2.60
C ARG A 164 19.65 11.25 -3.56
N ARG A 165 19.19 12.09 -4.49
CA ARG A 165 18.25 11.70 -5.57
C ARG A 165 18.92 11.51 -6.92
N GLU A 166 20.23 11.69 -7.01
CA GLU A 166 21.04 11.39 -8.18
C GLU A 166 21.65 9.99 -8.07
N ARG A 167 22.42 9.57 -9.08
CA ARG A 167 22.95 8.19 -9.21
C ARG A 167 23.57 7.65 -7.92
N ARG A 168 24.48 8.41 -7.31
CA ARG A 168 25.15 8.01 -6.07
C ARG A 168 24.17 7.79 -4.91
N GLY A 169 23.16 8.65 -4.79
CA GLY A 169 22.10 8.48 -3.79
C GLY A 169 21.20 7.28 -4.07
N VAL A 170 20.83 7.06 -5.34
CA VAL A 170 20.06 5.90 -5.79
C VAL A 170 20.81 4.60 -5.50
N GLU A 171 22.11 4.54 -5.74
CA GLU A 171 22.97 3.41 -5.37
C GLU A 171 22.88 3.10 -3.87
N GLN A 172 23.04 4.12 -3.02
CA GLN A 172 22.98 3.94 -1.57
C GLN A 172 21.57 3.51 -1.10
N LEU A 173 20.51 4.08 -1.67
CA LEU A 173 19.14 3.67 -1.37
C LEU A 173 18.87 2.22 -1.80
N ALA A 174 19.34 1.79 -2.97
CA ALA A 174 19.24 0.40 -3.41
C ALA A 174 20.00 -0.55 -2.47
N GLY A 175 21.18 -0.14 -1.98
CA GLY A 175 21.93 -0.88 -0.96
C GLY A 175 21.17 -0.97 0.38
N LEU A 176 20.44 0.07 0.77
CA LEU A 176 19.57 0.04 1.95
C LEU A 176 18.42 -0.97 1.78
N VAL A 177 17.79 -1.01 0.60
CA VAL A 177 16.73 -1.98 0.26
C VAL A 177 17.24 -3.43 0.37
N GLU A 178 18.46 -3.68 -0.11
CA GLU A 178 19.05 -5.02 -0.14
C GLU A 178 19.39 -5.55 1.26
N ALA A 179 19.96 -4.73 2.14
CA ALA A 179 20.75 -5.22 3.26
C ALA A 179 20.42 -4.61 4.63
N SER A 180 19.36 -3.81 4.75
CA SER A 180 18.95 -3.22 6.04
C SER A 180 17.77 -3.95 6.66
N ASP A 181 17.39 -3.55 7.88
CA ASP A 181 16.14 -3.92 8.53
C ASP A 181 14.94 -3.83 7.54
N PRO A 182 14.01 -4.81 7.52
CA PRO A 182 12.86 -4.83 6.62
C PRO A 182 12.07 -3.53 6.56
N LYS A 183 11.79 -2.89 7.70
CA LYS A 183 10.98 -1.66 7.75
C LYS A 183 11.75 -0.49 7.16
N LEU A 184 13.04 -0.42 7.43
CA LEU A 184 13.91 0.60 6.85
C LEU A 184 14.06 0.41 5.33
N ALA A 185 14.23 -0.82 4.88
CA ALA A 185 14.30 -1.16 3.47
C ALA A 185 13.03 -0.78 2.71
N THR A 186 11.84 -1.01 3.28
CA THR A 186 10.58 -0.51 2.69
C THR A 186 10.57 1.01 2.61
N GLY A 187 11.05 1.71 3.65
CA GLY A 187 11.21 3.17 3.63
C GLY A 187 12.15 3.65 2.52
N ALA A 188 13.31 2.98 2.37
CA ALA A 188 14.27 3.27 1.30
C ALA A 188 13.68 3.01 -0.10
N LEU A 189 12.89 1.95 -0.27
CA LEU A 189 12.18 1.67 -1.51
C LEU A 189 11.16 2.75 -1.86
N ARG A 190 10.46 3.31 -0.87
CA ARG A 190 9.54 4.44 -1.12
C ARG A 190 10.28 5.71 -1.53
N GLU A 191 11.45 5.98 -0.94
CA GLU A 191 12.30 7.10 -1.38
C GLU A 191 12.81 6.90 -2.81
N LEU A 192 13.22 5.68 -3.19
CA LEU A 192 13.54 5.33 -4.58
C LEU A 192 12.34 5.56 -5.50
N ALA A 193 11.15 5.11 -5.11
CA ALA A 193 9.93 5.30 -5.87
C ALA A 193 9.57 6.78 -6.08
N GLY A 194 10.05 7.67 -5.22
CA GLY A 194 9.90 9.13 -5.34
C GLY A 194 10.92 9.82 -6.26
N VAL A 195 11.97 9.13 -6.72
CA VAL A 195 13.01 9.73 -7.57
C VAL A 195 12.49 9.95 -9.00
N PRO A 196 12.47 11.19 -9.52
CA PRO A 196 12.10 11.46 -10.91
C PRO A 196 13.12 10.84 -11.87
N GLY A 197 12.68 10.22 -12.97
CA GLY A 197 13.59 9.57 -13.95
C GLY A 197 14.54 8.56 -13.32
N LEU A 198 14.02 7.67 -12.46
CA LEU A 198 14.79 6.66 -11.74
C LEU A 198 15.50 5.68 -12.69
N ASP A 199 14.86 5.33 -13.79
CA ASP A 199 15.38 4.45 -14.85
C ASP A 199 16.75 4.92 -15.38
N GLY A 200 16.90 6.22 -15.67
CA GLY A 200 18.16 6.81 -16.14
C GLY A 200 19.24 7.01 -15.05
N ARG A 201 18.88 6.73 -13.79
CA ARG A 201 19.74 6.88 -12.60
C ARG A 201 20.15 5.55 -11.98
N LEU A 202 19.60 4.43 -12.45
CA LEU A 202 19.95 3.10 -12.00
C LEU A 202 21.24 2.64 -12.70
N ASP A 203 22.36 2.65 -11.97
CA ASP A 203 23.62 2.08 -12.45
C ASP A 203 23.70 0.57 -12.20
N GLU A 204 24.82 -0.04 -12.58
CA GLU A 204 25.07 -1.48 -12.43
C GLU A 204 25.01 -1.93 -10.96
N THR A 205 25.58 -1.15 -10.04
CA THR A 205 25.61 -1.46 -8.61
C THR A 205 24.21 -1.38 -7.99
N ALA A 206 23.44 -0.34 -8.31
CA ALA A 206 22.07 -0.18 -7.85
C ALA A 206 21.17 -1.29 -8.41
N THR A 207 21.33 -1.61 -9.71
CA THR A 207 20.63 -2.71 -10.37
C THR A 207 20.93 -4.03 -9.70
N ALA A 208 22.21 -4.34 -9.45
CA ALA A 208 22.62 -5.57 -8.80
C ALA A 208 22.08 -5.67 -7.36
N SER A 209 22.00 -4.55 -6.64
CA SER A 209 21.47 -4.52 -5.27
C SER A 209 19.96 -4.82 -5.24
N LEU A 210 19.18 -4.20 -6.13
CA LEU A 210 17.75 -4.52 -6.27
C LEU A 210 17.52 -5.94 -6.81
N GLY A 211 18.38 -6.44 -7.69
CA GLY A 211 18.36 -7.81 -8.18
C GLY A 211 18.60 -8.82 -7.06
N ARG A 212 19.63 -8.63 -6.23
CA ARG A 212 19.88 -9.47 -5.04
C ARG A 212 18.73 -9.39 -4.04
N ALA A 213 18.12 -8.24 -3.85
CA ALA A 213 16.95 -8.09 -2.98
C ALA A 213 15.76 -8.97 -3.41
N LEU A 214 15.67 -9.31 -4.69
CA LEU A 214 14.65 -10.23 -5.23
C LEU A 214 15.01 -11.71 -5.06
N GLU A 215 16.25 -12.08 -4.76
CA GLU A 215 16.63 -13.48 -4.60
C GLU A 215 15.75 -14.23 -3.58
N PRO A 216 15.36 -15.50 -3.83
CA PRO A 216 14.48 -16.24 -2.94
C PRO A 216 14.97 -16.26 -1.49
N GLY A 217 14.10 -15.84 -0.56
CA GLY A 217 14.40 -15.81 0.88
C GLY A 217 15.37 -14.70 1.33
N ARG A 218 15.88 -13.86 0.41
CA ARG A 218 16.78 -12.76 0.77
C ARG A 218 16.06 -11.66 1.53
N ARG A 219 14.83 -11.33 1.11
CA ARG A 219 13.96 -10.31 1.71
C ARG A 219 12.56 -10.89 1.95
N PRO A 220 11.75 -10.30 2.84
CA PRO A 220 10.34 -10.68 2.98
C PRO A 220 9.59 -10.57 1.66
N ILE A 221 8.66 -11.49 1.41
CA ILE A 221 7.89 -11.60 0.15
C ILE A 221 7.17 -10.30 -0.17
N GLU A 222 6.67 -9.61 0.85
CA GLU A 222 5.97 -8.34 0.74
C GLU A 222 6.87 -7.24 0.18
N LEU A 223 8.12 -7.17 0.64
CA LEU A 223 9.11 -6.22 0.12
C LEU A 223 9.52 -6.60 -1.31
N GLN A 224 9.71 -7.89 -1.61
CA GLN A 224 10.02 -8.34 -2.97
C GLN A 224 8.90 -8.01 -3.96
N ARG A 225 7.64 -8.18 -3.55
CA ARG A 225 6.47 -7.76 -4.32
C ARG A 225 6.46 -6.25 -4.56
N GLU A 226 6.78 -5.44 -3.56
CA GLU A 226 6.88 -3.99 -3.74
C GLU A 226 8.02 -3.59 -4.69
N ILE A 227 9.16 -4.30 -4.64
CA ILE A 227 10.26 -4.11 -5.61
C ILE A 227 9.76 -4.41 -7.02
N LEU A 228 9.08 -5.55 -7.26
CA LEU A 228 8.53 -5.89 -8.58
C LEU A 228 7.49 -4.87 -9.06
N ALA A 229 6.65 -4.34 -8.16
CA ALA A 229 5.70 -3.28 -8.47
C ALA A 229 6.41 -1.97 -8.88
N LEU A 230 7.52 -1.61 -8.21
CA LEU A 230 8.34 -0.47 -8.60
C LEU A 230 8.98 -0.70 -9.99
N VAL A 231 9.52 -1.90 -10.22
CA VAL A 231 10.10 -2.30 -11.51
C VAL A 231 9.09 -2.17 -12.65
N ALA A 232 7.86 -2.64 -12.45
CA ALA A 232 6.80 -2.54 -13.43
C ALA A 232 6.36 -1.08 -13.67
N SER A 233 6.08 -0.33 -12.60
CA SER A 233 5.52 1.03 -12.70
C SER A 233 6.50 2.10 -13.22
N ARG A 234 7.80 1.86 -13.06
CA ARG A 234 8.86 2.75 -13.55
C ARG A 234 9.62 2.19 -14.75
N GLU A 235 9.17 1.06 -15.29
CA GLU A 235 9.80 0.35 -16.40
C GLU A 235 11.32 0.18 -16.22
N LEU A 236 11.77 -0.31 -15.06
CA LEU A 236 13.19 -0.50 -14.74
C LEU A 236 13.81 -1.67 -15.53
N ARG A 237 14.03 -1.47 -16.84
CA ARG A 237 14.49 -2.50 -17.81
C ARG A 237 15.71 -3.31 -17.37
N PRO A 238 16.74 -2.73 -16.72
CA PRO A 238 17.88 -3.52 -16.25
C PRO A 238 17.52 -4.67 -15.29
N LEU A 239 16.36 -4.61 -14.63
CA LEU A 239 15.89 -5.63 -13.69
C LEU A 239 15.05 -6.74 -14.35
N LEU A 240 14.90 -6.75 -15.68
CA LEU A 240 14.19 -7.81 -16.40
C LEU A 240 14.69 -9.24 -16.08
N PRO A 241 16.01 -9.51 -16.00
CA PRO A 241 16.49 -10.85 -15.63
C PRO A 241 16.03 -11.27 -14.23
N ALA A 242 16.08 -10.35 -13.26
CA ALA A 242 15.66 -10.61 -11.88
C ALA A 242 14.14 -10.84 -11.80
N ALA A 243 13.36 -10.03 -12.52
CA ALA A 243 11.91 -10.24 -12.59
C ALA A 243 11.57 -11.64 -13.12
N ARG A 244 12.21 -12.09 -14.21
CA ARG A 244 11.94 -13.41 -14.83
C ARG A 244 12.19 -14.61 -13.93
N GLN A 245 13.06 -14.49 -12.92
CA GLN A 245 13.38 -15.60 -12.01
C GLN A 245 12.14 -16.09 -11.24
N HIS A 246 11.17 -15.21 -11.01
CA HIS A 246 9.95 -15.51 -10.27
C HIS A 246 8.73 -15.80 -11.14
N ALA A 247 8.85 -15.80 -12.48
CA ALA A 247 7.70 -15.99 -13.37
C ALA A 247 7.26 -17.46 -13.50
N ALA A 248 7.85 -18.36 -12.71
CA ALA A 248 7.59 -19.79 -12.76
C ALA A 248 6.29 -20.16 -12.02
N PRO A 249 5.54 -21.17 -12.50
CA PRO A 249 4.35 -21.67 -11.82
C PRO A 249 4.59 -22.02 -10.34
N GLY A 250 3.78 -21.46 -9.46
CA GLY A 250 3.80 -21.76 -8.02
C GLY A 250 4.79 -20.93 -7.20
N ASP A 251 5.54 -20.03 -7.83
CA ASP A 251 6.31 -19.02 -7.11
C ASP A 251 5.34 -18.01 -6.42
N PRO A 252 5.50 -17.68 -5.14
CA PRO A 252 4.66 -16.68 -4.46
C PRO A 252 4.63 -15.30 -5.14
N LEU A 253 5.64 -15.00 -5.96
CA LEU A 253 5.80 -13.77 -6.72
C LEU A 253 5.47 -13.94 -8.21
N GLU A 254 4.89 -15.08 -8.64
CA GLU A 254 4.55 -15.38 -10.04
C GLU A 254 3.77 -14.24 -10.72
N ALA A 255 2.65 -13.81 -10.13
CA ALA A 255 1.82 -12.76 -10.72
C ALA A 255 2.54 -11.38 -10.76
N PRO A 256 3.10 -10.85 -9.66
CA PRO A 256 3.88 -9.60 -9.70
C PRO A 256 5.07 -9.65 -10.68
N SER A 257 5.71 -10.81 -10.79
CA SER A 257 6.81 -11.04 -11.73
C SER A 257 6.33 -10.97 -13.18
N LEU A 258 5.24 -11.67 -13.52
CA LEU A 258 4.64 -11.63 -14.86
C LEU A 258 4.23 -10.21 -15.24
N GLU A 259 3.68 -9.43 -14.30
CA GLU A 259 3.34 -8.01 -14.51
C GLU A 259 4.58 -7.16 -14.82
N ALA A 260 5.66 -7.32 -14.05
CA ALA A 260 6.92 -6.65 -14.31
C ALA A 260 7.50 -7.06 -15.68
N VAL A 261 7.55 -8.35 -15.99
CA VAL A 261 8.03 -8.85 -17.29
C VAL A 261 7.22 -8.28 -18.45
N ALA A 262 5.89 -8.22 -18.31
CA ALA A 262 5.00 -7.65 -19.31
C ALA A 262 5.27 -6.16 -19.53
N ALA A 263 5.39 -5.37 -18.45
CA ALA A 263 5.68 -3.95 -18.52
C ALA A 263 7.03 -3.68 -19.21
N LEU A 264 8.08 -4.42 -18.82
CA LEU A 264 9.42 -4.26 -19.36
C LEU A 264 9.58 -4.73 -20.81
N SER A 265 8.74 -5.67 -21.24
CA SER A 265 8.80 -6.27 -22.59
C SER A 265 7.75 -5.71 -23.55
N GLY A 266 6.90 -4.78 -23.10
CA GLY A 266 5.79 -4.23 -23.88
C GLY A 266 4.57 -5.17 -24.02
N GLY A 267 4.58 -6.32 -23.33
CA GLY A 267 3.55 -7.35 -23.36
C GLY A 267 4.13 -8.72 -23.00
N LEU A 268 3.25 -9.71 -22.86
CA LEU A 268 3.63 -11.13 -22.73
C LEU A 268 3.51 -11.82 -24.09
N PRO A 269 4.32 -12.86 -24.36
CA PRO A 269 4.19 -13.66 -25.58
C PRO A 269 2.79 -14.27 -25.69
N ASP A 270 2.24 -14.34 -26.91
CA ASP A 270 0.87 -14.77 -27.13
C ASP A 270 0.57 -16.18 -26.61
N ALA A 271 1.51 -17.12 -26.79
CA ALA A 271 1.40 -18.47 -26.28
C ALA A 271 1.34 -18.49 -24.74
N SER A 272 2.15 -17.65 -24.08
CA SER A 272 2.14 -17.50 -22.63
C SER A 272 0.82 -16.90 -22.16
N VAL A 273 0.30 -15.86 -22.79
CA VAL A 273 -1.01 -15.26 -22.43
C VAL A 273 -2.10 -16.33 -22.47
N ARG A 274 -2.22 -17.07 -23.58
CA ARG A 274 -3.26 -18.10 -23.72
C ARG A 274 -3.16 -19.20 -22.65
N SER A 275 -1.94 -19.64 -22.34
CA SER A 275 -1.70 -20.62 -21.29
C SER A 275 -2.07 -20.08 -19.90
N LEU A 276 -1.61 -18.87 -19.57
CA LEU A 276 -1.80 -18.25 -18.27
C LEU A 276 -3.26 -17.87 -18.00
N LEU A 277 -4.04 -17.51 -19.03
CA LEU A 277 -5.48 -17.25 -18.89
C LEU A 277 -6.29 -18.50 -18.49
N GLY A 278 -5.74 -19.71 -18.68
CA GLY A 278 -6.36 -20.97 -18.26
C GLY A 278 -6.00 -21.42 -16.84
N ARG A 279 -5.18 -20.65 -16.11
CA ARG A 279 -4.70 -21.01 -14.77
C ARG A 279 -5.78 -20.86 -13.70
N GLU A 280 -5.67 -21.64 -12.63
CA GLU A 280 -6.61 -21.60 -11.51
C GLU A 280 -6.46 -20.29 -10.69
N GLU A 281 -5.22 -19.80 -10.60
CA GLU A 281 -4.85 -18.65 -9.80
C GLU A 281 -5.32 -17.34 -10.47
N ALA A 282 -6.25 -16.65 -9.83
CA ALA A 282 -6.84 -15.42 -10.37
C ALA A 282 -5.79 -14.32 -10.59
N ALA A 283 -4.81 -14.18 -9.70
CA ALA A 283 -3.72 -13.22 -9.86
C ALA A 283 -2.89 -13.47 -11.13
N VAL A 284 -2.65 -14.73 -11.48
CA VAL A 284 -1.90 -15.12 -12.70
C VAL A 284 -2.72 -14.80 -13.95
N ARG A 285 -4.02 -15.13 -13.96
CA ARG A 285 -4.93 -14.75 -15.05
C ARG A 285 -5.01 -13.23 -15.22
N ALA A 286 -5.05 -12.47 -14.12
CA ALA A 286 -5.08 -11.01 -14.14
C ALA A 286 -3.78 -10.42 -14.72
N ALA A 287 -2.62 -10.95 -14.33
CA ALA A 287 -1.32 -10.57 -14.89
C ALA A 287 -1.27 -10.84 -16.41
N ALA A 288 -1.76 -12.02 -16.84
CA ALA A 288 -1.85 -12.38 -18.25
C ALA A 288 -2.76 -11.45 -19.05
N ALA A 289 -3.94 -11.11 -18.52
CA ALA A 289 -4.85 -10.16 -19.15
C ALA A 289 -4.20 -8.78 -19.34
N ARG A 290 -3.50 -8.25 -18.33
CA ARG A 290 -2.78 -6.97 -18.42
C ARG A 290 -1.60 -7.03 -19.41
N GLY A 291 -0.95 -8.19 -19.53
CA GLY A 291 0.14 -8.42 -20.46
C GLY A 291 -0.28 -8.70 -21.90
N ALA A 292 -1.57 -8.92 -22.17
CA ALA A 292 -2.08 -9.25 -23.50
C ALA A 292 -1.95 -8.09 -24.49
N ARG A 293 -1.59 -8.40 -25.74
CA ARG A 293 -1.44 -7.45 -26.85
C ARG A 293 -1.96 -8.06 -28.15
N GLY A 294 -2.24 -7.21 -29.14
CA GLY A 294 -2.66 -7.66 -30.47
C GLY A 294 -3.86 -8.61 -30.44
N GLU A 295 -3.75 -9.72 -31.16
CA GLU A 295 -4.82 -10.72 -31.31
C GLU A 295 -5.21 -11.42 -30.00
N THR A 296 -4.31 -11.48 -29.00
CA THR A 296 -4.65 -12.11 -27.71
C THR A 296 -5.68 -11.34 -26.90
N LEU A 297 -5.96 -10.08 -27.26
CA LEU A 297 -7.04 -9.31 -26.65
C LEU A 297 -8.42 -9.90 -26.93
N ASP A 298 -8.57 -10.69 -27.99
CA ASP A 298 -9.84 -11.35 -28.30
C ASP A 298 -10.11 -12.52 -27.33
N ALA A 299 -9.06 -13.11 -26.75
CA ALA A 299 -9.19 -14.06 -25.63
C ALA A 299 -9.45 -13.36 -24.28
N VAL A 300 -9.05 -12.09 -24.14
CA VAL A 300 -9.28 -11.28 -22.93
C VAL A 300 -10.71 -10.74 -22.88
N ALA A 301 -11.29 -10.36 -24.02
CA ALA A 301 -12.60 -9.71 -24.04
C ALA A 301 -13.74 -10.49 -23.34
N PRO A 302 -13.86 -11.82 -23.51
CA PRO A 302 -14.88 -12.59 -22.80
C PRO A 302 -14.71 -12.56 -21.27
N LEU A 303 -13.49 -12.35 -20.77
CA LEU A 303 -13.19 -12.36 -19.33
C LEU A 303 -13.87 -11.21 -18.59
N VAL A 304 -14.16 -10.10 -19.26
CA VAL A 304 -14.84 -8.92 -18.67
C VAL A 304 -16.12 -9.30 -17.93
N VAL A 305 -16.83 -10.34 -18.39
CA VAL A 305 -18.08 -10.81 -17.77
C VAL A 305 -18.02 -12.26 -17.29
N LYS A 306 -17.13 -13.09 -17.85
CA LYS A 306 -17.12 -14.53 -17.60
C LYS A 306 -16.18 -14.97 -16.48
N ASP A 307 -15.13 -14.21 -16.16
CA ASP A 307 -14.18 -14.66 -15.14
C ASP A 307 -14.81 -14.59 -13.74
N PRO A 308 -14.71 -15.67 -12.92
CA PRO A 308 -15.28 -15.66 -11.57
C PRO A 308 -14.63 -14.60 -10.66
N ALA A 309 -13.36 -14.26 -10.88
CA ALA A 309 -12.63 -13.33 -10.03
C ALA A 309 -12.77 -11.87 -10.50
N ALA A 310 -13.22 -11.00 -9.59
CA ALA A 310 -13.40 -9.57 -9.85
C ALA A 310 -12.11 -8.89 -10.34
N GLU A 311 -10.95 -9.27 -9.80
CA GLU A 311 -9.66 -8.73 -10.21
C GLU A 311 -9.30 -9.03 -11.68
N VAL A 312 -9.69 -10.21 -12.19
CA VAL A 312 -9.45 -10.60 -13.58
C VAL A 312 -10.39 -9.83 -14.51
N ARG A 313 -11.67 -9.70 -14.13
CA ARG A 313 -12.65 -8.91 -14.90
C ARG A 313 -12.19 -7.46 -15.04
N LEU A 314 -11.74 -6.85 -13.94
CA LEU A 314 -11.19 -5.49 -13.97
C LEU A 314 -9.89 -5.40 -14.79
N ALA A 315 -8.99 -6.39 -14.67
CA ALA A 315 -7.78 -6.45 -15.48
C ALA A 315 -8.09 -6.51 -16.99
N ALA A 316 -9.09 -7.31 -17.38
CA ALA A 316 -9.54 -7.42 -18.76
C ALA A 316 -10.09 -6.10 -19.30
N VAL A 317 -10.94 -5.40 -18.52
CA VAL A 317 -11.45 -4.07 -18.89
C VAL A 317 -10.31 -3.09 -19.13
N ARG A 318 -9.37 -2.99 -18.19
CA ARG A 318 -8.23 -2.06 -18.31
C ARG A 318 -7.35 -2.40 -19.51
N ALA A 319 -7.06 -3.68 -19.73
CA ALA A 319 -6.24 -4.14 -20.85
C ALA A 319 -6.88 -3.80 -22.21
N LEU A 320 -8.18 -4.06 -22.37
CA LEU A 320 -8.90 -3.72 -23.59
C LEU A 320 -8.91 -2.22 -23.86
N VAL A 321 -9.26 -1.41 -22.86
CA VAL A 321 -9.33 0.06 -23.00
C VAL A 321 -7.95 0.63 -23.32
N ALA A 322 -6.90 0.19 -22.61
CA ALA A 322 -5.54 0.66 -22.87
C ALA A 322 -5.04 0.31 -24.27
N ALA A 323 -5.40 -0.86 -24.80
CA ALA A 323 -4.89 -1.34 -26.09
C ALA A 323 -5.75 -0.94 -27.30
N LYS A 324 -7.08 -0.88 -27.16
CA LYS A 324 -8.03 -0.64 -28.27
C LYS A 324 -8.72 0.74 -28.18
N GLY A 325 -8.47 1.52 -27.13
CA GLY A 325 -9.05 2.85 -26.96
C GLY A 325 -10.58 2.82 -27.04
N GLU A 326 -11.17 3.69 -27.85
CA GLU A 326 -12.62 3.75 -28.04
C GLU A 326 -13.26 2.47 -28.59
N GLN A 327 -12.51 1.64 -29.32
CA GLN A 327 -13.01 0.36 -29.85
C GLN A 327 -13.27 -0.66 -28.73
N ALA A 328 -12.71 -0.45 -27.53
CA ALA A 328 -12.99 -1.26 -26.36
C ALA A 328 -14.31 -0.89 -25.66
N PHE A 329 -15.01 0.17 -26.08
CA PHE A 329 -16.18 0.65 -25.36
C PHE A 329 -17.23 -0.45 -25.17
N GLU A 330 -17.69 -1.07 -26.25
CA GLU A 330 -18.73 -2.11 -26.19
C GLU A 330 -18.32 -3.33 -25.33
N PRO A 331 -17.14 -3.96 -25.52
CA PRO A 331 -16.76 -5.09 -24.69
C PRO A 331 -16.50 -4.71 -23.22
N ALA A 332 -16.16 -3.45 -22.91
CA ALA A 332 -15.90 -3.00 -21.54
C ALA A 332 -17.14 -2.44 -20.82
N ALA A 333 -18.14 -1.91 -21.54
CA ALA A 333 -19.31 -1.24 -20.97
C ALA A 333 -20.12 -2.14 -20.03
N ALA A 334 -20.14 -3.46 -20.28
CA ALA A 334 -20.82 -4.43 -19.40
C ALA A 334 -20.30 -4.38 -17.95
N ALA A 335 -19.01 -4.06 -17.74
CA ALA A 335 -18.40 -3.98 -16.42
C ALA A 335 -18.88 -2.79 -15.57
N LEU A 336 -19.54 -1.79 -16.17
CA LEU A 336 -20.22 -0.73 -15.41
C LEU A 336 -21.39 -1.28 -14.58
N PHE A 337 -21.85 -2.48 -14.89
CA PHE A 337 -22.96 -3.16 -14.22
C PHE A 337 -22.50 -4.43 -13.48
N ASP A 338 -21.20 -4.58 -13.27
CA ASP A 338 -20.64 -5.73 -12.55
C ASP A 338 -21.20 -5.82 -11.12
N PRO A 339 -21.45 -7.02 -10.56
CA PRO A 339 -21.84 -7.16 -9.16
C PRO A 339 -20.80 -6.58 -8.18
N ASP A 340 -19.51 -6.61 -8.54
CA ASP A 340 -18.42 -6.12 -7.73
C ASP A 340 -18.22 -4.59 -7.88
N ALA A 341 -18.21 -3.86 -6.77
CA ALA A 341 -18.10 -2.41 -6.76
C ALA A 341 -16.74 -1.90 -7.28
N MET A 342 -15.66 -2.66 -7.07
CA MET A 342 -14.32 -2.32 -7.58
C MET A 342 -14.26 -2.46 -9.10
N VAL A 343 -14.92 -3.48 -9.66
CA VAL A 343 -15.01 -3.65 -11.12
C VAL A 343 -15.81 -2.50 -11.72
N ARG A 344 -16.97 -2.15 -11.14
CA ARG A 344 -17.78 -1.01 -11.62
C ARG A 344 -17.00 0.31 -11.57
N GLY A 345 -16.37 0.62 -10.44
CA GLY A 345 -15.58 1.84 -10.29
C GLY A 345 -14.39 1.88 -11.25
N GLY A 346 -13.67 0.77 -11.39
CA GLY A 346 -12.55 0.66 -12.29
C GLY A 346 -12.93 0.74 -13.78
N ALA A 347 -14.08 0.18 -14.17
CA ALA A 347 -14.64 0.32 -15.51
C ALA A 347 -15.05 1.77 -15.80
N ALA A 348 -15.69 2.43 -14.84
CA ALA A 348 -16.04 3.85 -14.95
C ALA A 348 -14.80 4.72 -15.16
N THR A 349 -13.74 4.51 -14.38
CA THR A 349 -12.47 5.23 -14.56
C THR A 349 -11.82 4.92 -15.91
N ALA A 350 -11.75 3.65 -16.32
CA ALA A 350 -11.11 3.25 -17.57
C ALA A 350 -11.83 3.86 -18.78
N LEU A 351 -13.15 3.71 -18.86
CA LEU A 351 -13.95 4.27 -19.95
C LEU A 351 -13.92 5.80 -19.96
N ALA A 352 -13.98 6.44 -18.78
CA ALA A 352 -13.88 7.89 -18.69
C ALA A 352 -12.54 8.43 -19.20
N GLY A 353 -11.45 7.66 -19.04
CA GLY A 353 -10.12 7.99 -19.57
C GLY A 353 -10.06 8.11 -21.10
N LEU A 354 -11.07 7.64 -21.82
CA LEU A 354 -11.23 7.86 -23.27
C LEU A 354 -11.73 9.28 -23.60
N GLY A 355 -12.16 10.04 -22.60
CA GLY A 355 -12.51 11.45 -22.72
C GLY A 355 -13.94 11.71 -23.21
N ALA A 356 -14.16 12.88 -23.82
CA ALA A 356 -15.48 13.35 -24.18
C ALA A 356 -16.17 12.54 -25.30
N SER A 357 -15.41 11.81 -26.12
CA SER A 357 -15.95 11.04 -27.26
C SER A 357 -16.84 9.87 -26.86
N VAL A 358 -16.68 9.34 -25.64
CA VAL A 358 -17.51 8.25 -25.13
C VAL A 358 -18.77 8.73 -24.41
N VAL A 359 -18.90 10.04 -24.13
CA VAL A 359 -20.04 10.62 -23.39
C VAL A 359 -21.40 10.25 -24.00
N PRO A 360 -21.62 10.35 -25.33
CA PRO A 360 -22.91 9.97 -25.92
C PRO A 360 -23.25 8.49 -25.71
N ARG A 361 -22.24 7.62 -25.76
CA ARG A 361 -22.41 6.17 -25.57
C ARG A 361 -22.69 5.86 -24.09
N LEU A 362 -21.99 6.53 -23.17
CA LEU A 362 -22.27 6.43 -21.73
C LEU A 362 -23.68 6.92 -21.40
N GLU A 363 -24.13 8.02 -22.00
CA GLU A 363 -25.50 8.51 -21.81
C GLU A 363 -26.54 7.51 -22.31
N ALA A 364 -26.32 6.90 -23.48
CA ALA A 364 -27.22 5.89 -24.03
C ALA A 364 -27.39 4.68 -23.10
N LEU A 365 -26.37 4.33 -22.30
CA LEU A 365 -26.46 3.24 -21.32
C LEU A 365 -27.42 3.51 -20.16
N LEU A 366 -27.84 4.76 -19.94
CA LEU A 366 -28.83 5.11 -18.91
C LEU A 366 -30.28 4.86 -19.37
N ALA A 367 -30.54 4.75 -20.67
CA ALA A 367 -31.88 4.58 -21.20
C ALA A 367 -32.56 3.32 -20.62
N GLY A 368 -33.67 3.50 -19.91
CA GLY A 368 -34.44 2.41 -19.30
C GLY A 368 -33.76 1.71 -18.10
N ARG A 369 -32.72 2.32 -17.51
CA ARG A 369 -32.04 1.78 -16.32
C ARG A 369 -32.43 2.55 -15.05
N SER A 370 -32.63 1.81 -13.96
CA SER A 370 -32.86 2.36 -12.62
C SER A 370 -31.62 2.20 -11.72
N MET A 371 -31.76 2.56 -10.44
CA MET A 371 -30.74 2.29 -9.43
C MET A 371 -30.73 0.81 -9.01
N PRO A 372 -29.54 0.21 -8.72
CA PRO A 372 -28.21 0.83 -8.63
C PRO A 372 -27.43 0.94 -9.94
N GLN A 373 -27.97 0.46 -11.07
CA GLN A 373 -27.26 0.32 -12.35
C GLN A 373 -26.82 1.69 -12.92
N ALA A 374 -27.60 2.75 -12.69
CA ALA A 374 -27.27 4.09 -13.16
C ALA A 374 -26.03 4.72 -12.49
N GLY A 375 -25.72 4.36 -11.24
CA GLY A 375 -24.71 5.06 -10.44
C GLY A 375 -23.31 5.04 -11.04
N SER A 376 -22.87 3.90 -11.58
CA SER A 376 -21.54 3.74 -12.17
C SER A 376 -21.42 4.44 -13.52
N VAL A 377 -22.50 4.50 -14.30
CA VAL A 377 -22.56 5.25 -15.56
C VAL A 377 -22.50 6.76 -15.29
N LEU A 378 -23.25 7.24 -14.29
CA LEU A 378 -23.19 8.65 -13.84
C LEU A 378 -21.79 9.03 -13.37
N GLY A 379 -21.14 8.16 -12.58
CA GLY A 379 -19.74 8.34 -12.18
C GLY A 379 -18.79 8.43 -13.38
N ALA A 380 -18.92 7.53 -14.36
CA ALA A 380 -18.13 7.56 -15.59
C ALA A 380 -18.33 8.88 -16.37
N LEU A 381 -19.58 9.34 -16.52
CA LEU A 381 -19.89 10.61 -17.18
C LEU A 381 -19.22 11.80 -16.48
N VAL A 382 -19.28 11.88 -15.15
CA VAL A 382 -18.59 12.96 -14.41
C VAL A 382 -17.08 12.92 -14.61
N LEU A 383 -16.50 11.71 -14.63
CA LEU A 383 -15.06 11.51 -14.83
C LEU A 383 -14.61 11.81 -16.28
N SER A 384 -15.50 11.74 -17.27
CA SER A 384 -15.21 12.08 -18.67
C SER A 384 -15.02 13.59 -18.94
N GLY A 385 -15.09 14.43 -17.90
CA GLY A 385 -14.85 15.88 -17.98
C GLY A 385 -16.12 16.70 -18.18
N ASP A 386 -15.96 17.95 -18.63
CA ASP A 386 -17.03 18.95 -18.64
C ASP A 386 -18.24 18.54 -19.49
N ALA A 387 -18.01 17.89 -20.63
CA ALA A 387 -19.07 17.39 -21.48
C ALA A 387 -19.96 16.37 -20.75
N GLY A 388 -19.36 15.42 -20.05
CA GLY A 388 -20.10 14.44 -19.27
C GLY A 388 -20.75 15.04 -18.03
N ARG A 389 -20.10 15.99 -17.35
CA ARG A 389 -20.70 16.78 -16.27
C ARG A 389 -21.96 17.54 -16.73
N ALA A 390 -21.93 18.14 -17.92
CA ALA A 390 -23.10 18.83 -18.47
C ALA A 390 -24.29 17.89 -18.69
N VAL A 391 -24.04 16.67 -19.19
CA VAL A 391 -25.06 15.62 -19.31
C VAL A 391 -25.63 15.23 -17.94
N VAL A 392 -24.77 15.05 -16.93
CA VAL A 392 -25.22 14.69 -15.57
C VAL A 392 -26.04 15.82 -14.92
N VAL A 393 -25.72 17.09 -15.19
CA VAL A 393 -26.55 18.23 -14.75
C VAL A 393 -27.94 18.19 -15.37
N ARG A 394 -28.05 17.85 -16.66
CA ARG A 394 -29.36 17.67 -17.33
C ARG A 394 -30.14 16.53 -16.69
N ILE A 395 -29.50 15.37 -16.52
CA ILE A 395 -30.12 14.19 -15.88
C ILE A 395 -30.62 14.53 -14.48
N ALA A 396 -29.85 15.24 -13.66
CA ALA A 396 -30.26 15.63 -12.30
C ALA A 396 -31.53 16.50 -12.27
N LYS A 397 -31.82 17.24 -13.35
CA LYS A 397 -33.00 18.12 -13.46
C LYS A 397 -34.20 17.44 -14.11
N GLU A 398 -33.95 16.67 -15.17
CA GLU A 398 -34.98 16.33 -16.15
C GLU A 398 -35.29 14.82 -16.22
N HIS A 399 -34.46 13.95 -15.60
CA HIS A 399 -34.68 12.50 -15.69
C HIS A 399 -36.00 12.08 -15.02
N GLU A 400 -36.74 11.18 -15.65
CA GLU A 400 -38.07 10.75 -15.19
C GLU A 400 -38.03 10.07 -13.81
N ASP A 401 -37.05 9.18 -13.59
CA ASP A 401 -36.84 8.47 -12.33
C ASP A 401 -36.22 9.40 -11.26
N PRO A 402 -36.92 9.68 -10.14
CA PRO A 402 -36.40 10.48 -9.03
C PRO A 402 -35.12 9.93 -8.41
N ALA A 403 -34.95 8.60 -8.37
CA ALA A 403 -33.75 7.98 -7.82
C ALA A 403 -32.53 8.26 -8.69
N VAL A 404 -32.70 8.25 -10.01
CA VAL A 404 -31.63 8.61 -10.96
C VAL A 404 -31.30 10.11 -10.88
N ARG A 405 -32.30 10.98 -10.72
CA ARG A 405 -32.07 12.42 -10.46
C ARG A 405 -31.24 12.66 -9.21
N ALA A 406 -31.60 12.00 -8.10
CA ALA A 406 -30.88 12.10 -6.83
C ALA A 406 -29.44 11.57 -6.96
N ALA A 407 -29.25 10.43 -7.62
CA ALA A 407 -27.92 9.87 -7.88
C ALA A 407 -27.06 10.80 -8.75
N ALA A 408 -27.63 11.45 -9.75
CA ALA A 408 -26.93 12.42 -10.59
C ALA A 408 -26.50 13.66 -9.78
N ALA A 409 -27.35 14.15 -8.87
CA ALA A 409 -26.99 15.23 -7.95
C ALA A 409 -25.83 14.82 -7.02
N LEU A 410 -25.86 13.60 -6.49
CA LEU A 410 -24.79 13.05 -5.66
C LEU A 410 -23.47 12.89 -6.43
N ALA A 411 -23.52 12.39 -7.68
CA ALA A 411 -22.34 12.26 -8.54
C ALA A 411 -21.67 13.62 -8.83
N LEU A 412 -22.44 14.71 -8.81
CA LEU A 412 -21.91 16.07 -8.94
C LEU A 412 -21.36 16.66 -7.63
N GLY A 413 -21.40 15.92 -6.52
CA GLY A 413 -20.97 16.38 -5.20
C GLY A 413 -21.96 17.32 -4.52
N ARG A 414 -23.23 17.34 -4.94
CA ARG A 414 -24.28 18.10 -4.26
C ARG A 414 -24.85 17.24 -3.12
N PRO A 415 -24.97 17.77 -1.89
CA PRO A 415 -25.62 17.02 -0.81
C PRO A 415 -27.08 16.71 -1.19
N PRO A 416 -27.67 15.61 -0.67
CA PRO A 416 -29.11 15.43 -0.75
C PRO A 416 -29.75 16.67 -0.12
N SER A 417 -30.47 17.47 -0.90
CA SER A 417 -31.30 18.53 -0.34
C SER A 417 -32.40 17.87 0.46
N ASP A 418 -32.46 18.15 1.77
CA ASP A 418 -33.55 17.77 2.66
C ASP A 418 -34.90 18.12 2.01
N HIS A 419 -35.80 17.14 2.03
CA HIS A 419 -37.10 17.16 1.37
C HIS A 419 -38.02 18.30 1.81
#